data_AF-A0A382STD2-F1
#
_entry.id   AF-A0A382STD2-F1
#
_cell.length_a   1.000
_cell.length_b   1.000
_cell.length_c   1.000
_cell.angle_alpha   90.00
_cell.angle_beta   90.00
_cell.angle_gamma   90.00
#
_symmetry.space_group_name_H-M   'P 1'
#
loop_
_entity.id
_entity.type
_entity.pdbx_description
1 polymer ?
#
loop_
_entity_poly.entity_id
_entity_poly.type
_entity_poly.pdbx_seq_one_letter_code
_entity_poly.pdbx_strand_id
1 'polypeptide(L)'
;MSSDLSSQQIVVFGVGPVGREYCKVLQCLGVNFSIVGRSDAGVEKFFAETGIKALSGGVEGWKAKGDARIQTAIVSVNLEDLAKTAIDLMDCGMQNILLEKPGAINAEEIKWIRDKAKITGTKVWIAYNRRFFASVLKAQEIISNDGGVKSFNFEFTEWPHIILDRVKSEVARKNWFIANSTHVVDMAFLLGGFPKEMASFTAGGCDWHPDSAVFSGSGVSESGALFSYQANWLAPGRWSVEILTKFNRLIFRPLEKLQAQNHKSVTSEFIDIDDQLDIEFKPG
;
A
#
# COMPACT_ATOMS: atom_id res chain seq x y z
N MET A 1 -16.18 -5.09 -15.10
CA MET A 1 -16.60 -5.10 -13.69
C MET A 1 -17.08 -6.51 -13.36
N SER A 2 -16.47 -7.19 -12.38
CA SER A 2 -16.86 -8.57 -12.07
C SER A 2 -18.25 -8.58 -11.42
N SER A 3 -19.11 -9.47 -11.90
CA SER A 3 -20.48 -9.70 -11.42
C SER A 3 -20.57 -10.35 -10.03
N ASP A 4 -19.47 -10.36 -9.26
CA ASP A 4 -19.31 -11.13 -8.02
C ASP A 4 -19.44 -10.27 -6.75
N LEU A 5 -19.20 -8.96 -6.85
CA LEU A 5 -19.22 -8.06 -5.68
C LEU A 5 -20.62 -7.56 -5.31
N SER A 6 -21.58 -7.52 -6.26
CA SER A 6 -22.92 -6.95 -6.00
C SER A 6 -23.75 -7.75 -4.98
N SER A 7 -23.44 -9.03 -4.78
CA SER A 7 -24.05 -9.87 -3.74
C SER A 7 -23.29 -9.85 -2.41
N GLN A 8 -22.09 -9.27 -2.37
CA GLN A 8 -21.28 -9.23 -1.15
C GLN A 8 -21.69 -8.04 -0.28
N GLN A 9 -21.71 -8.26 1.03
CA GLN A 9 -21.75 -7.21 2.01
C GLN A 9 -20.37 -7.03 2.61
N ILE A 10 -19.92 -5.78 2.73
CA ILE A 10 -18.60 -5.43 3.24
C ILE A 10 -18.74 -4.59 4.50
N VAL A 11 -17.84 -4.79 5.47
CA VAL A 11 -17.70 -3.87 6.61
C VAL A 11 -16.37 -3.12 6.50
N VAL A 12 -16.42 -1.79 6.56
CA VAL A 12 -15.21 -0.94 6.60
C VAL A 12 -14.92 -0.55 8.04
N PHE A 13 -13.77 -0.95 8.56
CA PHE A 13 -13.26 -0.50 9.86
C PHE A 13 -12.34 0.69 9.66
N GLY A 14 -12.73 1.85 10.18
CA GLY A 14 -11.99 3.10 10.03
C GLY A 14 -12.84 4.21 9.42
N VAL A 15 -13.04 5.28 10.18
CA VAL A 15 -13.78 6.49 9.78
C VAL A 15 -12.84 7.66 9.43
N GLY A 16 -11.58 7.35 9.15
CA GLY A 16 -10.56 8.33 8.78
C GLY A 16 -10.59 8.69 7.28
N PRO A 17 -9.61 9.46 6.80
CA PRO A 17 -9.51 9.83 5.39
C PRO A 17 -9.51 8.63 4.44
N VAL A 18 -8.80 7.56 4.76
CA VAL A 18 -8.73 6.36 3.89
C VAL A 18 -10.06 5.60 3.87
N GLY A 19 -10.71 5.43 5.04
CA GLY A 19 -12.03 4.83 5.12
C GLY A 19 -13.10 5.57 4.28
N ARG A 20 -13.01 6.91 4.20
CA ARG A 20 -13.86 7.71 3.29
C ARG A 20 -13.63 7.37 1.82
N GLU A 21 -12.37 7.21 1.41
CA GLU A 21 -12.05 6.85 0.03
C GLU A 21 -12.57 5.46 -0.32
N TYR A 22 -12.48 4.48 0.60
CA TYR A 22 -13.11 3.18 0.41
C TYR A 22 -14.64 3.27 0.26
N CYS A 23 -15.30 4.12 1.04
CA CYS A 23 -16.75 4.33 0.90
C CYS A 23 -17.12 4.83 -0.50
N LYS A 24 -16.34 5.76 -1.06
CA LYS A 24 -16.56 6.25 -2.43
C LYS A 24 -16.42 5.14 -3.47
N VAL A 25 -15.38 4.30 -3.35
CA VAL A 25 -15.18 3.13 -4.23
C VAL A 25 -16.37 2.18 -4.13
N LEU A 26 -16.79 1.81 -2.92
CA LEU A 26 -17.89 0.89 -2.70
C LEU A 26 -19.23 1.43 -3.20
N GLN A 27 -19.49 2.73 -3.05
CA GLN A 27 -20.66 3.41 -3.63
C GLN A 27 -20.63 3.37 -5.16
N CYS A 28 -19.49 3.66 -5.78
CA CYS A 28 -19.34 3.60 -7.23
C CYS A 28 -19.53 2.18 -7.79
N LEU A 29 -19.07 1.16 -7.05
CA LEU A 29 -19.25 -0.25 -7.41
C LEU A 29 -20.66 -0.78 -7.13
N GLY A 30 -21.53 0.00 -6.47
CA GLY A 30 -22.87 -0.45 -6.07
C GLY A 30 -22.86 -1.59 -5.03
N VAL A 31 -21.80 -1.68 -4.22
CA VAL A 31 -21.65 -2.72 -3.19
C VAL A 31 -22.29 -2.24 -1.89
N ASN A 32 -23.07 -3.10 -1.24
CA ASN A 32 -23.65 -2.80 0.06
C ASN A 32 -22.57 -2.87 1.14
N PHE A 33 -22.47 -1.84 1.98
CA PHE A 33 -21.49 -1.82 3.05
C PHE A 33 -22.01 -1.20 4.35
N SER A 34 -21.38 -1.59 5.44
CA SER A 34 -21.44 -0.91 6.73
C SER A 34 -20.08 -0.33 7.07
N ILE A 35 -20.04 0.67 7.95
CA ILE A 35 -18.79 1.27 8.40
C ILE A 35 -18.77 1.38 9.92
N VAL A 36 -17.58 1.16 10.50
CA VAL A 36 -17.35 1.11 11.93
C VAL A 36 -16.22 2.06 12.30
N GLY A 37 -16.49 2.96 13.25
CA GLY A 37 -15.53 3.84 13.89
C GLY A 37 -15.24 3.41 15.33
N ARG A 38 -14.10 3.86 15.86
CA ARG A 38 -13.70 3.54 17.24
C ARG A 38 -14.53 4.29 18.28
N SER A 39 -14.79 5.59 18.06
CA SER A 39 -15.45 6.48 19.02
C SER A 39 -16.67 7.16 18.42
N ASP A 40 -17.63 7.54 19.28
CA ASP A 40 -18.82 8.29 18.88
C ASP A 40 -18.46 9.60 18.18
N ALA A 41 -17.55 10.39 18.77
CA ALA A 41 -17.08 11.64 18.16
C ALA A 41 -16.48 11.45 16.75
N GLY A 42 -15.79 10.32 16.50
CA GLY A 42 -15.25 10.01 15.18
C GLY A 42 -16.35 9.66 14.17
N VAL A 43 -17.35 8.90 14.61
CA VAL A 43 -18.53 8.53 13.83
C VAL A 43 -19.40 9.74 13.51
N GLU A 44 -19.64 10.62 14.48
CA GLU A 44 -20.40 11.86 14.28
C GLU A 44 -19.73 12.79 13.28
N LYS A 45 -18.41 12.99 13.42
CA LYS A 45 -17.63 13.77 12.47
C LYS A 45 -17.69 13.16 11.06
N PHE A 46 -17.54 11.85 10.95
CA PHE A 46 -17.62 11.15 9.67
C PHE A 46 -19.00 11.29 9.02
N PHE A 47 -20.08 11.18 9.81
CA PHE A 47 -21.44 11.40 9.32
C PHE A 47 -21.64 12.84 8.84
N ALA A 48 -21.16 13.83 9.58
CA ALA A 48 -21.24 15.24 9.17
C ALA A 48 -20.51 15.53 7.84
N GLU A 49 -19.41 14.83 7.58
CA GLU A 49 -18.59 15.02 6.37
C GLU A 49 -19.07 14.20 5.16
N THR A 50 -19.77 13.08 5.38
CA THR A 50 -20.09 12.11 4.30
C THR A 50 -21.57 11.81 4.14
N GLY A 51 -22.39 12.09 5.15
CA GLY A 51 -23.78 11.64 5.24
C GLY A 51 -23.96 10.14 5.50
N ILE A 52 -22.88 9.38 5.67
CA ILE A 52 -22.92 7.92 5.87
C ILE A 52 -22.91 7.61 7.37
N LYS A 53 -23.92 6.87 7.84
CA LYS A 53 -24.00 6.46 9.25
C LYS A 53 -22.97 5.37 9.54
N ALA A 54 -22.17 5.57 10.57
CA ALA A 54 -21.22 4.59 11.06
C ALA A 54 -21.64 4.04 12.44
N LEU A 55 -21.21 2.82 12.73
CA LEU A 55 -21.32 2.21 14.05
C LEU A 55 -20.09 2.58 14.89
N SER A 56 -20.28 2.96 16.15
CA SER A 56 -19.17 3.24 17.07
C SER A 56 -18.78 2.00 17.89
N GLY A 57 -17.64 2.06 18.58
CA GLY A 57 -17.16 1.01 19.48
C GLY A 57 -16.18 0.00 18.85
N GLY A 58 -15.71 0.24 17.62
CA GLY A 58 -14.73 -0.64 16.97
C GLY A 58 -15.22 -2.07 16.81
N VAL A 59 -14.31 -3.05 16.90
CA VAL A 59 -14.64 -4.48 16.73
C VAL A 59 -15.69 -4.95 17.74
N GLU A 60 -15.60 -4.51 19.01
CA GLU A 60 -16.59 -4.88 20.03
C GLU A 60 -17.97 -4.28 19.75
N GLY A 61 -18.01 -3.02 19.31
CA GLY A 61 -19.25 -2.39 18.85
C GLY A 61 -19.89 -3.15 17.69
N TRP A 62 -19.06 -3.59 16.73
CA TRP A 62 -19.50 -4.41 15.61
C TRP A 62 -19.99 -5.79 16.03
N LYS A 63 -19.31 -6.50 16.95
CA LYS A 63 -19.81 -7.77 17.50
C LYS A 63 -21.20 -7.63 18.12
N ALA A 64 -21.46 -6.52 18.80
CA ALA A 64 -22.71 -6.30 19.53
C ALA A 64 -23.89 -5.89 18.63
N LYS A 65 -23.63 -5.15 17.54
CA LYS A 65 -24.68 -4.47 16.76
C LYS A 65 -24.56 -4.65 15.24
N GLY A 66 -23.45 -5.21 14.77
CA GLY A 66 -23.19 -5.47 13.36
C GLY A 66 -23.90 -6.71 12.84
N ASP A 67 -23.89 -6.87 11.52
CA ASP A 67 -24.43 -8.06 10.87
C ASP A 67 -23.39 -9.17 10.84
N ALA A 68 -23.60 -10.20 11.66
CA ALA A 68 -22.70 -11.36 11.77
C ALA A 68 -22.60 -12.21 10.49
N ARG A 69 -23.46 -11.96 9.49
CA ARG A 69 -23.37 -12.63 8.18
C ARG A 69 -22.29 -12.03 7.27
N ILE A 70 -21.80 -10.84 7.59
CA ILE A 70 -20.72 -10.18 6.83
C ILE A 70 -19.41 -10.92 7.10
N GLN A 71 -18.78 -11.42 6.03
CA GLN A 71 -17.54 -12.21 6.09
C GLN A 71 -16.36 -11.52 5.37
N THR A 72 -16.56 -10.29 4.88
CA THR A 72 -15.54 -9.50 4.20
C THR A 72 -15.37 -8.15 4.88
N ALA A 73 -14.14 -7.83 5.28
CA ALA A 73 -13.79 -6.56 5.92
C ALA A 73 -12.72 -5.79 5.14
N ILE A 74 -12.83 -4.47 5.15
CA ILE A 74 -11.75 -3.54 4.80
C ILE A 74 -11.30 -2.88 6.10
N VAL A 75 -10.01 -2.95 6.44
CA VAL A 75 -9.45 -2.40 7.67
C VAL A 75 -8.52 -1.25 7.33
N SER A 76 -8.96 -0.03 7.65
CA SER A 76 -8.31 1.26 7.36
C SER A 76 -8.19 2.14 8.61
N VAL A 77 -7.92 1.49 9.75
CA VAL A 77 -7.65 2.15 11.04
C VAL A 77 -6.24 2.75 11.08
N ASN A 78 -5.89 3.43 12.17
CA ASN A 78 -4.54 3.95 12.35
C ASN A 78 -3.51 2.81 12.37
N LEU A 79 -2.28 3.14 11.98
CA LEU A 79 -1.17 2.20 11.81
C LEU A 79 -0.99 1.24 13.01
N GLU A 80 -1.07 1.78 14.22
CA GLU A 80 -0.89 1.07 15.49
C GLU A 80 -2.01 0.07 15.79
N ASP A 81 -3.20 0.29 15.22
CA ASP A 81 -4.38 -0.54 15.45
C ASP A 81 -4.60 -1.58 14.33
N LEU A 82 -3.83 -1.53 13.22
CA LEU A 82 -4.04 -2.38 12.03
C LEU A 82 -3.95 -3.87 12.37
N ALA A 83 -2.82 -4.31 12.93
CA ALA A 83 -2.57 -5.71 13.22
C ALA A 83 -3.58 -6.28 14.23
N LYS A 84 -3.80 -5.54 15.33
CA LYS A 84 -4.77 -5.92 16.36
C LYS A 84 -6.18 -6.05 15.78
N THR A 85 -6.63 -5.05 15.01
CA THR A 85 -7.97 -5.06 14.41
C THR A 85 -8.15 -6.24 13.47
N ALA A 86 -7.15 -6.55 12.63
CA ALA A 86 -7.20 -7.71 11.75
C ALA A 86 -7.31 -9.03 12.54
N ILE A 87 -6.52 -9.19 13.61
CA ILE A 87 -6.54 -10.37 14.48
C ILE A 87 -7.89 -10.51 15.19
N ASP A 88 -8.42 -9.44 15.78
CA ASP A 88 -9.71 -9.46 16.46
C ASP A 88 -10.84 -9.84 15.49
N LEU A 89 -10.78 -9.39 14.23
CA LEU A 89 -11.78 -9.76 13.21
C LEU A 89 -11.66 -11.21 12.76
N MET A 90 -10.44 -11.75 12.67
CA MET A 90 -10.23 -13.19 12.45
C MET A 90 -10.85 -14.02 13.58
N ASP A 91 -10.73 -13.55 14.83
CA ASP A 91 -11.39 -14.17 15.98
C ASP A 91 -12.92 -14.07 15.95
N CYS A 92 -13.48 -13.12 15.19
CA CYS A 92 -14.91 -13.04 14.94
C CYS A 92 -15.40 -13.94 13.80
N GLY A 93 -14.51 -14.67 13.12
CA GLY A 93 -14.86 -15.49 11.97
C GLY A 93 -14.93 -14.73 10.63
N MET A 94 -14.31 -13.56 10.52
CA MET A 94 -14.16 -12.85 9.25
C MET A 94 -13.33 -13.72 8.27
N GLN A 95 -13.78 -13.91 7.04
CA GLN A 95 -13.11 -14.82 6.08
C GLN A 95 -12.16 -14.09 5.14
N ASN A 96 -12.43 -12.83 4.83
CA ASN A 96 -11.69 -12.02 3.88
C ASN A 96 -11.39 -10.66 4.50
N ILE A 97 -10.11 -10.27 4.56
CA ILE A 97 -9.67 -8.98 5.10
C ILE A 97 -8.76 -8.29 4.09
N LEU A 98 -9.20 -7.14 3.58
CA LEU A 98 -8.30 -6.17 2.94
C LEU A 98 -7.77 -5.23 4.03
N LEU A 99 -6.50 -5.35 4.36
CA LEU A 99 -5.84 -4.59 5.41
C LEU A 99 -5.00 -3.48 4.79
N GLU A 100 -5.21 -2.24 5.23
CA GLU A 100 -4.43 -1.10 4.76
C GLU A 100 -2.94 -1.31 4.94
N LYS A 101 -2.16 -0.79 3.98
CA LYS A 101 -0.70 -0.84 4.09
C LYS A 101 -0.25 -0.02 5.30
N PRO A 102 0.84 -0.42 5.97
CA PRO A 102 1.74 -1.54 5.66
C PRO A 102 1.27 -2.91 6.20
N GLY A 103 0.04 -3.01 6.69
CA GLY A 103 -0.47 -4.18 7.40
C GLY A 103 -0.15 -4.17 8.89
N ALA A 104 1.08 -3.80 9.25
CA ALA A 104 1.55 -3.78 10.63
C ALA A 104 2.76 -2.86 10.82
N ILE A 105 3.09 -2.51 12.06
CA ILE A 105 4.23 -1.61 12.32
C ILE A 105 5.60 -2.28 12.14
N ASN A 106 5.65 -3.61 12.21
CA ASN A 106 6.90 -4.37 12.10
C ASN A 106 6.68 -5.79 11.56
N ALA A 107 7.78 -6.49 11.29
CA ALA A 107 7.75 -7.85 10.75
C ALA A 107 7.20 -8.90 11.73
N GLU A 108 7.25 -8.65 13.05
CA GLU A 108 6.72 -9.58 14.06
C GLU A 108 5.19 -9.59 14.04
N GLU A 109 4.56 -8.41 13.99
CA GLU A 109 3.11 -8.30 13.84
C GLU A 109 2.61 -8.89 12.52
N ILE A 110 3.35 -8.73 11.41
CA ILE A 110 3.04 -9.44 10.15
C ILE A 110 3.05 -10.96 10.35
N LYS A 111 3.99 -11.50 11.13
CA LYS A 111 4.01 -12.93 11.47
C LYS A 111 2.77 -13.31 12.30
N TRP A 112 2.37 -12.50 13.28
CA TRP A 112 1.16 -12.75 14.06
C TRP A 112 -0.10 -12.78 13.18
N ILE A 113 -0.25 -11.81 12.28
CA ILE A 113 -1.36 -11.78 11.31
C ILE A 113 -1.35 -13.05 10.46
N ARG A 114 -0.20 -13.41 9.88
CA ARG A 114 -0.05 -14.61 9.04
C ARG A 114 -0.41 -15.88 9.81
N ASP A 115 0.10 -16.03 11.03
CA ASP A 115 -0.11 -17.25 11.82
C ASP A 115 -1.57 -17.35 12.28
N LYS A 116 -2.19 -16.22 12.63
CA LYS A 116 -3.62 -16.16 12.91
C LYS A 116 -4.49 -16.48 11.70
N ALA A 117 -4.14 -15.95 10.53
CA ALA A 117 -4.82 -16.22 9.27
C ALA A 117 -4.79 -17.71 8.92
N LYS A 118 -3.65 -18.38 9.15
CA LYS A 118 -3.53 -19.84 8.98
C LYS A 118 -4.42 -20.62 9.94
N ILE A 119 -4.49 -20.22 11.21
CA ILE A 119 -5.32 -20.90 12.22
C ILE A 119 -6.80 -20.78 11.89
N THR A 120 -7.24 -19.61 11.45
CA THR A 120 -8.66 -19.30 11.20
C THR A 120 -9.12 -19.62 9.78
N GLY A 121 -8.18 -19.89 8.85
CA GLY A 121 -8.47 -20.02 7.42
C GLY A 121 -8.80 -18.70 6.73
N THR A 122 -8.57 -17.56 7.40
CA THR A 122 -8.85 -16.22 6.87
C THR A 122 -7.88 -15.85 5.76
N LYS A 123 -8.39 -15.25 4.68
CA LYS A 123 -7.57 -14.63 3.64
C LYS A 123 -7.32 -13.17 3.98
N VAL A 124 -6.05 -12.76 4.03
CA VAL A 124 -5.64 -11.39 4.31
C VAL A 124 -4.82 -10.85 3.14
N TRP A 125 -5.22 -9.70 2.63
CA TRP A 125 -4.49 -8.95 1.59
C TRP A 125 -4.02 -7.63 2.17
N ILE A 126 -2.79 -7.22 1.84
CA ILE A 126 -2.26 -5.90 2.23
C ILE A 126 -2.49 -4.95 1.06
N ALA A 127 -3.16 -3.82 1.32
CA ALA A 127 -3.64 -2.87 0.31
C ALA A 127 -2.51 -2.00 -0.28
N TYR A 128 -1.54 -2.61 -0.96
CA TYR A 128 -0.59 -1.89 -1.79
C TYR A 128 -1.25 -1.48 -3.11
N ASN A 129 -2.00 -0.38 -3.07
CA ASN A 129 -2.78 0.13 -4.20
C ASN A 129 -1.97 0.41 -5.47
N ARG A 130 -0.72 0.90 -5.34
CA ARG A 130 0.16 1.23 -6.48
C ARG A 130 0.40 0.07 -7.44
N ARG A 131 0.23 -1.18 -6.97
CA ARG A 131 0.34 -2.37 -7.83
C ARG A 131 -0.71 -2.40 -8.95
N PHE A 132 -1.80 -1.65 -8.79
CA PHE A 132 -2.98 -1.67 -9.67
C PHE A 132 -3.09 -0.43 -10.54
N PHE A 133 -2.15 0.52 -10.45
CA PHE A 133 -2.15 1.69 -11.33
C PHE A 133 -2.07 1.28 -12.80
N ALA A 134 -2.78 1.99 -13.66
CA ALA A 134 -2.79 1.75 -15.10
C ALA A 134 -1.38 1.77 -15.68
N SER A 135 -0.50 2.65 -15.16
CA SER A 135 0.91 2.71 -15.52
C SER A 135 1.72 1.48 -15.10
N VAL A 136 1.42 0.89 -13.95
CA VAL A 136 2.06 -0.33 -13.46
C VAL A 136 1.58 -1.54 -14.26
N LEU A 137 0.28 -1.64 -14.53
CA LEU A 137 -0.29 -2.69 -15.38
C LEU A 137 0.30 -2.62 -16.80
N LYS A 138 0.42 -1.41 -17.37
CA LYS A 138 1.05 -1.23 -18.70
C LYS A 138 2.52 -1.63 -18.70
N ALA A 139 3.26 -1.32 -17.64
CA ALA A 139 4.66 -1.75 -17.54
C ALA A 139 4.79 -3.27 -17.45
N GLN A 140 3.91 -3.96 -16.71
CA GLN A 140 3.90 -5.43 -16.65
C GLN A 140 3.68 -6.06 -18.04
N GLU A 141 2.78 -5.49 -18.85
CA GLU A 141 2.57 -5.90 -20.24
C GLU A 141 3.87 -5.76 -21.07
N ILE A 142 4.52 -4.60 -21.01
CA ILE A 142 5.77 -4.34 -21.75
C ILE A 142 6.89 -5.28 -21.29
N ILE A 143 7.05 -5.47 -19.98
CA ILE A 143 8.06 -6.38 -19.40
C ILE A 143 7.85 -7.80 -19.93
N SER A 144 6.60 -8.27 -19.96
CA SER A 144 6.26 -9.60 -20.49
C SER A 144 6.62 -9.71 -21.96
N ASN A 145 6.23 -8.73 -22.78
CA ASN A 145 6.51 -8.69 -24.22
C ASN A 145 8.01 -8.63 -24.54
N ASP A 146 8.81 -7.98 -23.68
CA ASP A 146 10.26 -7.86 -23.85
C ASP A 146 11.04 -9.11 -23.40
N GLY A 147 10.34 -10.13 -22.89
CA GLY A 147 10.95 -11.36 -22.38
C GLY A 147 11.56 -11.21 -20.98
N GLY A 148 11.00 -10.30 -20.17
CA GLY A 148 11.33 -10.11 -18.76
C GLY A 148 12.37 -9.03 -18.47
N VAL A 149 12.62 -8.84 -17.17
CA VAL A 149 13.54 -7.83 -16.63
C VAL A 149 14.99 -8.29 -16.76
N LYS A 150 15.89 -7.35 -17.07
CA LYS A 150 17.36 -7.54 -17.10
C LYS A 150 18.01 -6.93 -15.86
N SER A 151 17.59 -5.73 -15.48
CA SER A 151 17.98 -5.10 -14.23
C SER A 151 16.94 -4.05 -13.82
N PHE A 152 17.01 -3.59 -12.58
CA PHE A 152 16.19 -2.48 -12.11
C PHE A 152 16.91 -1.66 -11.05
N ASN A 153 16.47 -0.42 -10.89
CA ASN A 153 16.93 0.42 -9.79
C ASN A 153 15.78 1.25 -9.23
N PHE A 154 15.85 1.62 -7.96
CA PHE A 154 14.83 2.46 -7.37
C PHE A 154 15.39 3.38 -6.28
N GLU A 155 14.75 4.54 -6.15
CA GLU A 155 15.05 5.52 -5.12
C GLU A 155 13.81 5.78 -4.29
N PHE A 156 13.94 5.72 -2.96
CA PHE A 156 12.86 5.98 -2.00
C PHE A 156 13.18 7.12 -1.03
N THR A 157 13.89 8.14 -1.52
CA THR A 157 14.21 9.33 -0.73
C THR A 157 12.93 10.05 -0.30
N GLU A 158 12.74 10.15 1.01
CA GLU A 158 11.70 10.92 1.68
C GLU A 158 12.16 12.35 1.98
N TRP A 159 11.23 13.25 2.31
CA TRP A 159 11.53 14.65 2.66
C TRP A 159 11.18 14.93 4.13
N PRO A 160 12.14 14.78 5.07
CA PRO A 160 11.83 14.79 6.50
C PRO A 160 11.16 16.04 7.02
N HIS A 161 11.54 17.20 6.47
CA HIS A 161 10.99 18.49 6.85
C HIS A 161 9.48 18.61 6.54
N ILE A 162 8.98 17.95 5.48
CA ILE A 162 7.54 17.92 5.18
C ILE A 162 6.80 16.91 6.05
N ILE A 163 7.44 15.78 6.34
CA ILE A 163 6.83 14.67 7.08
C ILE A 163 6.55 15.08 8.53
N LEU A 164 7.51 15.76 9.16
CA LEU A 164 7.43 16.18 10.56
C LEU A 164 6.17 17.02 10.82
N ASP A 165 5.83 17.94 9.91
CA ASP A 165 4.68 18.83 10.05
C ASP A 165 3.33 18.12 9.86
N ARG A 166 3.30 17.03 9.07
CA ARG A 166 2.05 16.38 8.64
C ARG A 166 1.67 15.17 9.49
N VAL A 167 2.64 14.43 9.97
CA VAL A 167 2.41 13.14 10.64
C VAL A 167 2.43 13.37 12.13
N LYS A 168 1.31 13.17 12.82
CA LYS A 168 1.24 13.40 14.27
C LYS A 168 1.61 12.18 15.11
N SER A 169 1.46 10.96 14.57
CA SER A 169 1.79 9.73 15.28
C SER A 169 3.31 9.58 15.39
N GLU A 170 3.82 9.49 16.62
CA GLU A 170 5.22 9.20 16.89
C GLU A 170 5.60 7.79 16.42
N VAL A 171 4.69 6.82 16.56
CA VAL A 171 4.90 5.44 16.09
C VAL A 171 5.05 5.42 14.57
N ALA A 172 4.20 6.15 13.84
CA ALA A 172 4.31 6.26 12.39
C ALA A 172 5.61 6.95 11.97
N ARG A 173 6.03 8.02 12.67
CA ARG A 173 7.30 8.70 12.43
C ARG A 173 8.49 7.76 12.64
N LYS A 174 8.56 7.06 13.77
CA LYS A 174 9.65 6.12 14.08
C LYS A 174 9.74 4.95 13.09
N ASN A 175 8.62 4.55 12.51
CA ASN A 175 8.54 3.44 11.57
C ASN A 175 8.28 3.92 10.13
N TRP A 176 8.72 5.13 9.76
CA TRP A 176 8.32 5.77 8.51
C TRP A 176 8.72 5.00 7.26
N PHE A 177 9.84 4.28 7.28
CA PHE A 177 10.20 3.37 6.19
C PHE A 177 9.08 2.36 5.92
N ILE A 178 8.61 1.66 6.97
CA ILE A 178 7.52 0.69 6.88
C ILE A 178 6.20 1.40 6.56
N ALA A 179 5.91 2.51 7.23
CA ALA A 179 4.65 3.24 7.09
C ALA A 179 4.48 3.91 5.71
N ASN A 180 5.56 4.24 4.99
CA ASN A 180 5.47 5.00 3.75
C ASN A 180 6.40 4.52 2.64
N SER A 181 7.71 4.44 2.89
CA SER A 181 8.71 4.15 1.83
C SER A 181 8.52 2.77 1.20
N THR A 182 7.88 1.84 1.92
CA THR A 182 7.45 0.53 1.39
C THR A 182 6.62 0.61 0.11
N HIS A 183 5.91 1.72 -0.17
CA HIS A 183 5.23 1.90 -1.46
C HIS A 183 6.18 1.77 -2.66
N VAL A 184 7.36 2.37 -2.57
CA VAL A 184 8.35 2.35 -3.66
C VAL A 184 9.01 0.99 -3.75
N VAL A 185 9.38 0.45 -2.59
CA VAL A 185 10.06 -0.85 -2.47
C VAL A 185 9.16 -1.98 -3.00
N ASP A 186 7.89 -1.96 -2.62
CA ASP A 186 6.89 -2.92 -3.06
C ASP A 186 6.69 -2.89 -4.57
N MET A 187 6.53 -1.69 -5.14
CA MET A 187 6.38 -1.51 -6.58
C MET A 187 7.63 -1.94 -7.35
N ALA A 188 8.82 -1.62 -6.86
CA ALA A 188 10.07 -2.02 -7.49
C ALA A 188 10.23 -3.55 -7.51
N PHE A 189 9.95 -4.24 -6.41
CA PHE A 189 10.06 -5.69 -6.35
C PHE A 189 8.90 -6.42 -7.03
N LEU A 190 7.70 -5.83 -7.09
CA LEU A 190 6.60 -6.34 -7.91
C LEU A 190 7.03 -6.42 -9.39
N LEU A 191 7.64 -5.35 -9.90
CA LEU A 191 8.02 -5.23 -11.31
C LEU A 191 9.35 -5.94 -11.63
N GLY A 192 10.35 -5.80 -10.74
CA GLY A 192 11.71 -6.30 -10.94
C GLY A 192 11.96 -7.72 -10.45
N GLY A 193 11.08 -8.26 -9.61
CA GLY A 193 11.22 -9.56 -8.95
C GLY A 193 11.78 -9.44 -7.53
N PHE A 194 11.29 -10.29 -6.62
CA PHE A 194 11.71 -10.31 -5.22
C PHE A 194 13.19 -10.68 -5.06
N PRO A 195 13.88 -10.19 -4.01
CA PRO A 195 15.30 -10.44 -3.81
C PRO A 195 15.56 -11.91 -3.44
N LYS A 196 16.46 -12.56 -4.17
CA LYS A 196 17.07 -13.84 -3.79
C LYS A 196 18.31 -13.60 -2.91
N GLU A 197 19.11 -12.62 -3.30
CA GLU A 197 20.33 -12.21 -2.60
C GLU A 197 20.32 -10.68 -2.49
N MET A 198 20.71 -10.13 -1.34
CA MET A 198 20.72 -8.70 -1.09
C MET A 198 21.77 -8.31 -0.06
N ALA A 199 22.51 -7.24 -0.35
CA ALA A 199 23.37 -6.54 0.60
C ALA A 199 22.81 -5.15 0.85
N SER A 200 22.69 -4.79 2.13
CA SER A 200 22.04 -3.56 2.57
C SER A 200 22.95 -2.80 3.53
N PHE A 201 23.09 -1.51 3.30
CA PHE A 201 23.86 -0.59 4.11
C PHE A 201 22.99 0.59 4.51
N THR A 202 23.10 1.00 5.76
CA THR A 202 22.40 2.16 6.31
C THR A 202 23.35 3.09 7.03
N ALA A 203 23.04 4.38 7.03
CA ALA A 203 23.79 5.40 7.78
C ALA A 203 22.89 6.58 8.16
N GLY A 204 23.41 7.41 9.06
CA GLY A 204 22.73 8.64 9.52
C GLY A 204 21.45 8.36 10.31
N GLY A 205 20.59 9.38 10.38
CA GLY A 205 19.33 9.40 11.10
C GLY A 205 18.82 10.84 11.17
N CYS A 206 17.58 11.04 11.61
CA CYS A 206 17.07 12.36 11.98
C CYS A 206 16.33 12.31 13.32
N ASP A 207 16.02 13.47 13.90
CA ASP A 207 15.49 13.60 15.27
C ASP A 207 14.28 12.69 15.58
N TRP A 208 13.43 12.43 14.59
CA TRP A 208 12.22 11.61 14.74
C TRP A 208 12.34 10.20 14.14
N HIS A 209 13.43 9.90 13.43
CA HIS A 209 13.76 8.59 12.87
C HIS A 209 15.28 8.34 12.96
N PRO A 210 15.79 8.02 14.16
CA PRO A 210 17.22 7.98 14.43
C PRO A 210 17.93 6.76 13.82
N ASP A 211 17.19 5.69 13.51
CA ASP A 211 17.78 4.40 13.12
C ASP A 211 18.52 4.45 11.77
N SER A 212 18.05 5.31 10.86
CA SER A 212 18.66 5.49 9.53
C SER A 212 18.01 6.65 8.78
N ALA A 213 18.78 7.30 7.91
CA ALA A 213 18.28 8.28 6.94
C ALA A 213 18.96 8.15 5.56
N VAL A 214 20.04 7.37 5.48
CA VAL A 214 20.75 7.03 4.26
C VAL A 214 20.70 5.52 4.09
N PHE A 215 20.30 5.08 2.90
CA PHE A 215 20.11 3.68 2.53
C PHE A 215 20.81 3.45 1.20
N SER A 216 21.55 2.36 1.10
CA SER A 216 22.16 1.90 -0.15
C SER A 216 22.17 0.37 -0.15
N GLY A 217 21.90 -0.23 -1.29
CA GLY A 217 21.98 -1.67 -1.41
C GLY A 217 21.86 -2.15 -2.85
N SER A 218 22.15 -3.43 -3.01
CA SER A 218 22.07 -4.11 -4.29
C SER A 218 21.91 -5.61 -4.10
N GLY A 219 21.54 -6.30 -5.17
CA GLY A 219 21.31 -7.73 -5.12
C GLY A 219 20.91 -8.37 -6.43
N VAL A 220 20.45 -9.61 -6.32
CA VAL A 220 19.95 -10.42 -7.42
C VAL A 220 18.54 -10.86 -7.07
N SER A 221 17.58 -10.65 -7.97
CA SER A 221 16.21 -11.12 -7.80
C SER A 221 16.07 -12.62 -8.06
N GLU A 222 14.94 -13.20 -7.67
CA GLU A 222 14.56 -14.59 -7.98
C GLU A 222 14.51 -14.87 -9.49
N SER A 223 14.26 -13.84 -10.31
CA SER A 223 14.27 -13.93 -11.78
C SER A 223 15.69 -13.85 -12.38
N GLY A 224 16.71 -13.58 -11.56
CA GLY A 224 18.09 -13.36 -11.99
C GLY A 224 18.42 -11.91 -12.39
N ALA A 225 17.44 -11.00 -12.38
CA ALA A 225 17.69 -9.58 -12.64
C ALA A 225 18.51 -8.95 -11.50
N LEU A 226 19.57 -8.21 -11.87
CA LEU A 226 20.37 -7.43 -10.93
C LEU A 226 19.61 -6.17 -10.51
N PHE A 227 19.73 -5.77 -9.25
CA PHE A 227 19.14 -4.52 -8.77
C PHE A 227 20.04 -3.72 -7.86
N SER A 228 19.76 -2.43 -7.79
CA SER A 228 20.28 -1.52 -6.79
C SER A 228 19.20 -0.59 -6.27
N TYR A 229 19.38 -0.07 -5.07
CA TYR A 229 18.51 0.93 -4.51
C TYR A 229 19.28 1.94 -3.68
N GLN A 230 18.69 3.12 -3.53
CA GLN A 230 19.18 4.14 -2.63
C GLN A 230 18.05 4.96 -2.02
N ALA A 231 18.35 5.60 -0.90
CA ALA A 231 17.59 6.74 -0.41
C ALA A 231 18.49 7.58 0.48
N ASN A 232 18.40 8.90 0.38
CA ASN A 232 19.12 9.78 1.27
C ASN A 232 18.21 10.92 1.72
N TRP A 233 17.54 10.72 2.86
CA TRP A 233 16.60 11.68 3.43
C TRP A 233 17.28 12.95 3.93
N LEU A 234 18.62 12.98 3.96
CA LEU A 234 19.45 14.13 4.32
C LEU A 234 19.97 14.89 3.08
N ALA A 235 19.61 14.46 1.87
CA ALA A 235 20.03 15.07 0.62
C ALA A 235 18.83 15.28 -0.33
N PRO A 236 18.99 16.07 -1.41
CA PRO A 236 17.98 16.16 -2.45
C PRO A 236 17.75 14.78 -3.07
N GLY A 237 16.49 14.40 -3.23
CA GLY A 237 16.10 13.14 -3.83
C GLY A 237 14.60 13.07 -4.02
N ARG A 238 14.13 11.98 -4.63
CA ARG A 238 12.69 11.74 -4.83
C ARG A 238 12.42 10.27 -5.08
N TRP A 239 11.15 9.90 -5.04
CA TRP A 239 10.74 8.57 -5.45
C TRP A 239 10.95 8.33 -6.94
N SER A 240 11.51 7.16 -7.26
CA SER A 240 11.68 6.66 -8.61
C SER A 240 11.76 5.14 -8.64
N VAL A 241 11.21 4.53 -9.68
CA VAL A 241 11.47 3.13 -10.04
C VAL A 241 11.86 3.07 -11.51
N GLU A 242 12.91 2.33 -11.84
CA GLU A 242 13.33 2.09 -13.21
C GLU A 242 13.50 0.60 -13.48
N ILE A 243 12.84 0.10 -14.52
CA ILE A 243 12.91 -1.30 -14.94
C ILE A 243 13.55 -1.36 -16.32
N LEU A 244 14.62 -2.13 -16.46
CA LEU A 244 15.33 -2.31 -17.72
C LEU A 244 15.03 -3.70 -18.27
N THR A 245 14.53 -3.75 -19.49
CA THR A 245 14.23 -4.98 -20.23
C THR A 245 15.17 -5.08 -21.44
N LYS A 246 14.90 -6.02 -22.36
CA LYS A 246 15.66 -6.15 -23.61
C LYS A 246 15.54 -4.92 -24.52
N PHE A 247 14.37 -4.30 -24.57
CA PHE A 247 14.06 -3.25 -25.55
C PHE A 247 13.76 -1.89 -24.91
N ASN A 248 13.45 -1.85 -23.62
CA ASN A 248 12.94 -0.66 -22.96
C ASN A 248 13.64 -0.40 -21.61
N ARG A 249 13.76 0.86 -21.27
CA ARG A 249 13.89 1.33 -19.88
C ARG A 249 12.59 2.02 -19.51
N LEU A 250 11.85 1.41 -18.60
CA LEU A 250 10.59 1.92 -18.06
C LEU A 250 10.89 2.73 -16.82
N ILE A 251 10.47 4.00 -16.80
CA ILE A 251 10.83 4.97 -15.76
C ILE A 251 9.54 5.49 -15.12
N PHE A 252 9.43 5.28 -13.82
CA PHE A 252 8.35 5.78 -12.97
C PHE A 252 8.86 6.96 -12.16
N ARG A 253 8.65 8.16 -12.70
CA ARG A 253 9.05 9.42 -12.06
C ARG A 253 8.20 10.58 -12.62
N PRO A 254 7.06 10.93 -12.00
CA PRO A 254 6.50 10.42 -10.74
C PRO A 254 6.00 8.97 -10.83
N LEU A 255 5.75 8.32 -9.68
CA LEU A 255 5.44 6.89 -9.63
C LEU A 255 4.10 6.51 -10.28
N GLU A 256 3.20 7.47 -10.44
CA GLU A 256 1.88 7.31 -11.05
C GLU A 256 1.97 7.28 -12.59
N LYS A 257 3.04 7.82 -13.19
CA LYS A 257 3.19 7.96 -14.63
C LYS A 257 4.33 7.09 -15.16
N LEU A 258 4.14 6.54 -16.35
CA LEU A 258 5.12 5.71 -17.03
C LEU A 258 5.80 6.49 -18.15
N GLN A 259 7.14 6.49 -18.14
CA GLN A 259 7.94 6.87 -19.30
C GLN A 259 8.65 5.64 -19.86
N ALA A 260 8.95 5.65 -21.15
CA ALA A 260 9.80 4.66 -21.79
C ALA A 260 10.94 5.31 -22.55
N GLN A 261 12.12 4.71 -22.42
CA GLN A 261 13.30 4.97 -23.23
C GLN A 261 13.63 3.70 -24.02
N ASN A 262 13.56 3.79 -25.35
CA ASN A 262 13.90 2.68 -26.24
C ASN A 262 15.40 2.36 -26.20
N HIS A 263 15.73 1.09 -26.42
CA HIS A 263 17.12 0.66 -26.59
C HIS A 263 17.79 1.44 -27.73
N LYS A 264 19.05 1.86 -27.52
CA LYS A 264 19.82 2.76 -28.42
C LYS A 264 19.27 4.19 -28.53
N SER A 265 18.38 4.61 -27.64
CA SER A 265 17.98 6.01 -27.47
C SER A 265 18.45 6.55 -26.12
N VAL A 266 18.56 7.87 -26.01
CA VAL A 266 18.72 8.60 -24.74
C VAL A 266 17.47 9.39 -24.36
N THR A 267 16.50 9.49 -25.27
CA THR A 267 15.23 10.18 -25.04
C THR A 267 14.26 9.25 -24.34
N SER A 268 13.58 9.78 -23.32
CA SER A 268 12.42 9.14 -22.70
C SER A 268 11.16 9.94 -23.02
N GLU A 269 10.04 9.25 -23.21
CA GLU A 269 8.74 9.84 -23.48
C GLU A 269 7.69 9.25 -22.55
N PHE A 270 6.69 10.05 -22.19
CA PHE A 270 5.54 9.53 -21.44
C PHE A 270 4.73 8.59 -22.34
N ILE A 271 4.35 7.43 -21.80
CA ILE A 271 3.40 6.54 -22.45
C ILE A 271 2.00 7.06 -22.17
N ASP A 272 1.22 7.25 -23.23
CA ASP A 272 -0.19 7.60 -23.12
C ASP A 272 -1.00 6.42 -22.59
N ILE A 273 -1.65 6.62 -21.45
CA ILE A 273 -2.36 5.60 -20.67
C ILE A 273 -3.62 6.26 -20.10
N ASP A 274 -4.76 5.60 -20.25
CA ASP A 274 -5.99 5.97 -19.55
C ASP A 274 -5.85 5.64 -18.06
N ASP A 275 -5.67 6.67 -17.24
CA ASP A 275 -5.52 6.60 -15.79
C ASP A 275 -6.67 7.29 -15.04
N GLN A 276 -7.84 7.43 -15.69
CA GLN A 276 -8.98 8.10 -15.07
C GLN A 276 -9.38 7.49 -13.73
N LEU A 277 -9.38 6.16 -13.62
CA LEU A 277 -9.69 5.47 -12.36
C LEU A 277 -8.65 5.74 -11.27
N ASP A 278 -7.36 5.81 -11.61
CA ASP A 278 -6.29 6.11 -10.65
C ASP A 278 -6.44 7.53 -10.06
N ILE A 279 -6.98 8.46 -10.86
CA ILE A 279 -7.25 9.84 -10.45
C ILE A 279 -8.51 9.92 -9.58
N GLU A 280 -9.57 9.20 -9.96
CA GLU A 280 -10.85 9.23 -9.28
C GLU A 280 -10.84 8.45 -7.95
N PHE A 281 -10.11 7.34 -7.88
CA PHE A 281 -10.14 6.39 -6.76
C PHE A 281 -8.76 6.16 -6.15
N LYS A 282 -8.46 6.92 -5.09
CA LYS A 282 -7.18 6.85 -4.37
C LYS A 282 -6.78 5.45 -3.86
N PRO A 283 -7.68 4.59 -3.34
CA PRO A 283 -7.33 3.27 -2.84
C PRO A 283 -6.98 2.24 -3.94
N GLY A 284 -7.13 2.62 -5.22
CA GLY A 284 -7.11 1.68 -6.34
C GLY A 284 -8.50 1.10 -6.59
#